data_AF-A0A3N5IIX8-F1
#
_entry.id   AF-A0A3N5IIX8-F1
#
_cell.length_a   1.000
_cell.length_b   1.000
_cell.length_c   1.000
_cell.angle_alpha   90.00
_cell.angle_beta   90.00
_cell.angle_gamma   90.00
#
_symmetry.space_group_name_H-M   'P 1'
#
loop_
_entity.id
_entity.type
_entity.pdbx_description
1 polymer ?
#
loop_
_entity_poly.entity_id
_entity_poly.type
_entity_poly.pdbx_seq_one_letter_code
_entity_poly.pdbx_strand_id
1 'polypeptide(L)'
;MSRGKIVKKTEERRQMVLEQVADHLLVHGMRGASLRKMAAAVGTSDRMLLHYFADKEELMTGALTLVAARLVNILEQARTEQIPLRTFLPHWPK
;
A
#
# COMPACT_ATOMS: atom_id res chain seq x y z
N MET A 1 -2.42 -32.14 -6.89
CA MET A 1 -2.02 -31.08 -5.92
C MET A 1 -1.12 -29.97 -6.51
N SER A 2 -1.26 -29.54 -7.79
CA SER A 2 -0.29 -28.61 -8.43
C SER A 2 -0.75 -27.15 -8.56
N ARG A 3 -2.06 -26.87 -8.71
CA ARG A 3 -2.59 -25.51 -8.96
C ARG A 3 -2.47 -24.54 -7.77
N GLY A 4 -2.65 -25.02 -6.54
CA GLY A 4 -2.63 -24.16 -5.34
C GLY A 4 -1.26 -23.52 -5.04
N LYS A 5 -0.15 -24.19 -5.38
CA LYS A 5 1.20 -23.65 -5.14
C LYS A 5 1.54 -22.49 -6.09
N ILE A 6 1.06 -22.54 -7.34
CA ILE A 6 1.35 -21.52 -8.35
C ILE A 6 0.63 -20.21 -8.00
N VAL A 7 -0.65 -20.30 -7.64
CA VAL A 7 -1.46 -19.13 -7.24
C VAL A 7 -0.85 -18.43 -6.03
N LYS A 8 -0.39 -19.20 -5.02
CA LYS A 8 0.26 -18.64 -3.84
C LYS A 8 1.54 -17.85 -4.19
N LYS A 9 2.40 -18.41 -5.05
CA LYS A 9 3.64 -17.75 -5.50
C LYS A 9 3.36 -16.46 -6.29
N THR A 10 2.30 -16.46 -7.10
CA THR A 10 1.86 -15.27 -7.84
C THR A 10 1.39 -14.18 -6.88
N GLU A 11 0.59 -14.52 -5.87
CA GLU A 11 0.11 -13.53 -4.89
C GLU A 11 1.25 -12.99 -4.02
N GLU A 12 2.18 -13.84 -3.58
CA GLU A 12 3.39 -13.42 -2.86
C GLU A 12 4.21 -12.41 -3.68
N ARG A 13 4.34 -12.65 -5.00
CA ARG A 13 5.06 -11.73 -5.87
C ARG A 13 4.31 -10.42 -6.07
N ARG A 14 2.98 -10.48 -6.26
CA ARG A 14 2.11 -9.31 -6.37
C ARG A 14 2.22 -8.43 -5.12
N GLN A 15 2.17 -9.04 -3.94
CA GLN A 15 2.31 -8.35 -2.66
C GLN A 15 3.68 -7.67 -2.51
N MET A 16 4.76 -8.38 -2.85
CA MET A 16 6.12 -7.82 -2.80
C MET A 16 6.31 -6.64 -3.76
N VAL A 17 5.62 -6.62 -4.90
CA VAL A 17 5.59 -5.45 -5.81
C VAL A 17 4.86 -4.28 -5.16
N LEU A 18 3.70 -4.52 -4.53
CA LEU A 18 2.95 -3.47 -3.83
C LEU A 18 3.78 -2.82 -2.72
N GLU A 19 4.53 -3.60 -1.96
CA GLU A 19 5.41 -3.10 -0.90
C GLU A 19 6.48 -2.15 -1.44
N GLN A 20 7.22 -2.56 -2.47
CA GLN A 20 8.27 -1.73 -3.06
C GLN A 20 7.73 -0.47 -3.74
N VAL A 21 6.57 -0.56 -4.40
CA VAL A 21 5.94 0.61 -5.00
C VAL A 21 5.44 1.56 -3.91
N ALA A 22 4.81 1.06 -2.85
CA ALA A 22 4.38 1.88 -1.71
C ALA A 22 5.57 2.64 -1.10
N ASP A 23 6.70 1.96 -0.86
CA ASP A 23 7.91 2.57 -0.33
C ASP A 23 8.46 3.64 -1.29
N HIS A 24 8.51 3.34 -2.60
CA HIS A 24 8.94 4.31 -3.60
C HIS A 24 8.06 5.55 -3.62
N LEU A 25 6.73 5.39 -3.57
CA LEU A 25 5.78 6.50 -3.58
C LEU A 25 5.88 7.36 -2.32
N LEU A 26 6.13 6.75 -1.16
CA LEU A 26 6.34 7.48 0.09
C LEU A 26 7.62 8.33 0.05
N VAL A 27 8.70 7.82 -0.54
CA VAL A 27 9.98 8.54 -0.62
C VAL A 27 9.97 9.63 -1.71
N HIS A 28 9.39 9.35 -2.88
CA HIS A 28 9.52 10.21 -4.05
C HIS A 28 8.26 11.01 -4.38
N GLY A 29 7.16 10.76 -3.67
CA GLY A 29 5.84 11.31 -3.95
C GLY A 29 5.16 10.69 -5.16
N MET A 30 3.88 11.04 -5.34
CA MET A 30 3.04 10.49 -6.43
C MET A 30 3.16 11.27 -7.74
N ARG A 31 3.65 12.52 -7.69
CA ARG A 31 3.66 13.42 -8.85
C ARG A 31 4.65 12.91 -9.90
N GLY A 32 4.13 12.56 -11.08
CA GLY A 32 4.94 12.00 -12.15
C GLY A 32 5.36 10.55 -11.93
N ALA A 33 4.73 9.82 -11.01
CA ALA A 33 4.81 8.37 -10.92
C ALA A 33 4.18 7.79 -12.20
N SER A 34 5.01 7.18 -13.06
CA SER A 34 4.57 6.46 -14.26
C SER A 34 4.82 4.97 -14.06
N LEU A 35 4.14 4.13 -14.85
CA LEU A 35 4.34 2.69 -14.81
C LEU A 35 5.82 2.33 -14.98
N ARG A 36 6.51 2.98 -15.92
CA ARG A 36 7.95 2.84 -16.15
C ARG A 36 8.82 3.16 -14.93
N LYS A 37 8.50 4.24 -14.20
CA LYS A 37 9.27 4.59 -12.99
C LYS A 37 9.04 3.58 -11.87
N MET A 38 7.80 3.12 -11.70
CA MET A 38 7.49 2.07 -10.73
C MET A 38 8.17 0.75 -11.10
N ALA A 39 8.20 0.39 -12.38
CA ALA A 39 8.89 -0.80 -12.87
C ALA A 39 10.39 -0.72 -12.56
N ALA A 40 11.02 0.43 -12.83
CA ALA A 40 12.42 0.68 -12.47
C ALA A 40 12.66 0.60 -10.95
N ALA A 41 11.75 1.15 -10.14
CA ALA A 41 11.85 1.10 -8.67
C ALA A 41 11.80 -0.32 -8.11
N VAL A 42 11.04 -1.22 -8.74
CA VAL A 42 10.87 -2.61 -8.34
C VAL A 42 11.91 -3.53 -9.01
N GLY A 43 12.75 -3.00 -9.90
CA GLY A 43 13.72 -3.78 -10.67
C GLY A 43 13.07 -4.74 -11.68
N THR A 44 11.96 -4.33 -12.31
CA THR A 44 11.20 -5.14 -13.28
C THR A 44 10.86 -4.33 -14.53
N SER A 45 10.15 -4.94 -15.49
CA SER A 45 9.62 -4.25 -16.68
C SER A 45 8.15 -3.88 -16.52
N ASP A 46 7.70 -2.86 -17.27
CA ASP A 46 6.29 -2.44 -17.33
C ASP A 46 5.38 -3.62 -17.67
N ARG A 47 5.80 -4.46 -18.63
CA ARG A 47 5.06 -5.68 -19.03
C ARG A 47 4.90 -6.66 -17.87
N MET A 48 5.92 -6.79 -17.03
CA MET A 48 5.83 -7.65 -15.85
C MET A 48 4.94 -7.07 -14.76
N LEU A 49 4.87 -5.74 -14.60
CA LEU A 49 3.86 -5.14 -13.74
C LEU A 49 2.45 -5.43 -14.26
N LEU A 50 2.24 -5.26 -15.58
CA LEU A 50 0.95 -5.55 -16.22
C LEU A 50 0.56 -7.04 -16.23
N HIS A 51 1.47 -7.93 -15.83
CA HIS A 51 1.15 -9.32 -15.58
C HIS A 51 0.40 -9.52 -14.24
N TYR A 52 0.65 -8.65 -13.25
CA TYR A 52 0.07 -8.74 -11.91
C TYR A 52 -1.05 -7.73 -11.67
N PHE A 53 -1.08 -6.65 -12.45
CA PHE A 53 -2.04 -5.55 -12.35
C PHE A 53 -2.61 -5.27 -13.74
N ALA A 54 -3.89 -5.00 -13.84
CA ALA A 54 -4.57 -4.68 -15.09
C ALA A 54 -3.98 -3.41 -15.73
N ASP A 55 -3.68 -2.41 -14.91
CA ASP A 55 -3.12 -1.13 -15.35
C ASP A 55 -2.36 -0.41 -14.22
N LYS A 56 -1.95 0.82 -14.52
CA LYS A 56 -1.27 1.71 -13.56
C LYS A 56 -2.19 2.09 -12.39
N GLU A 57 -3.48 2.28 -12.64
CA GLU A 57 -4.44 2.72 -11.62
C GLU A 57 -4.67 1.64 -10.57
N GLU A 58 -4.79 0.37 -10.98
CA GLU A 58 -4.86 -0.75 -10.05
C GLU A 58 -3.60 -0.85 -9.18
N LEU A 59 -2.42 -0.73 -9.78
CA LEU A 59 -1.15 -0.75 -9.05
C LEU A 59 -1.07 0.40 -8.03
N MET A 60 -1.42 1.62 -8.45
CA MET A 60 -1.42 2.80 -7.57
C MET A 60 -2.42 2.63 -6.42
N THR A 61 -3.63 2.17 -6.73
CA THR A 61 -4.69 1.94 -5.73
C THR A 61 -4.26 0.88 -4.72
N GLY A 62 -3.69 -0.24 -5.17
CA GLY A 62 -3.17 -1.28 -4.28
C GLY A 62 -2.05 -0.77 -3.39
N ALA A 63 -1.10 -0.02 -3.94
CA ALA A 63 0.03 0.52 -3.17
C ALA A 63 -0.45 1.53 -2.11
N LEU A 64 -1.35 2.44 -2.47
CA LEU A 64 -1.92 3.41 -1.53
C LEU A 64 -2.81 2.76 -0.48
N THR A 65 -3.54 1.69 -0.83
CA THR A 65 -4.30 0.89 0.13
C THR A 65 -3.37 0.25 1.16
N LEU A 66 -2.21 -0.27 0.72
CA LEU A 66 -1.19 -0.80 1.62
C LEU A 66 -0.61 0.30 2.53
N VAL A 67 -0.34 1.49 2.00
CA VAL A 67 0.10 2.64 2.81
C VAL A 67 -0.94 2.98 3.88
N ALA A 68 -2.23 3.08 3.51
CA ALA A 68 -3.30 3.36 4.45
C ALA A 68 -3.41 2.28 5.53
N ALA A 69 -3.32 1.00 5.17
CA ALA A 69 -3.33 -0.11 6.11
C ALA A 69 -2.15 -0.05 7.10
N ARG A 70 -0.94 0.28 6.61
CA ARG A 70 0.24 0.48 7.46
C ARG A 70 0.04 1.64 8.44
N LEU A 71 -0.53 2.77 7.98
CA LEU A 71 -0.84 3.92 8.82
C LEU A 71 -1.84 3.56 9.92
N VAL A 72 -2.94 2.90 9.57
CA VAL A 72 -3.95 2.42 10.54
C VAL A 72 -3.29 1.51 11.58
N ASN A 73 -2.44 0.58 11.16
CA ASN A 73 -1.73 -0.30 12.09
C ASN A 73 -0.81 0.47 13.05
N ILE A 74 -0.09 1.48 12.57
CA ILE A 74 0.74 2.34 13.43
C ILE A 74 -0.12 3.08 14.46
N LEU A 75 -1.27 3.62 14.04
CA LEU A 75 -2.18 4.32 14.94
C LEU A 75 -2.81 3.40 15.99
N GLU A 76 -3.21 2.19 15.62
CA GLU A 76 -3.72 1.19 16.57
C GLU A 76 -2.66 0.75 17.58
N GLN A 77 -1.41 0.60 17.15
CA GLN A 77 -0.30 0.26 18.05
C GLN A 77 0.07 1.42 18.99
N ALA A 78 -0.07 2.66 18.52
CA ALA A 78 0.18 3.86 19.32
C ALA A 78 -0.98 4.21 20.26
N ARG A 79 -2.11 3.49 20.19
CA ARG A 79 -3.29 3.77 20.98
C ARG A 79 -3.03 3.52 22.48
N THR A 80 -2.66 4.57 23.20
CA THR A 80 -2.83 4.65 24.66
C THR A 80 -4.32 4.60 25.03
N GLU A 81 -4.62 4.30 26.30
CA GLU A 81 -5.99 4.13 26.83
C GLU A 81 -7.03 5.02 26.14
N GLN A 82 -8.21 4.46 25.84
CA GLN A 82 -9.31 5.22 25.24
C GLN A 82 -9.73 6.35 26.18
N ILE A 83 -9.24 7.56 25.93
CA ILE A 83 -9.67 8.75 26.62
C ILE A 83 -11.02 9.17 26.01
N PRO A 84 -12.10 9.33 26.81
CA PRO A 84 -13.39 9.78 26.31
C PRO A 84 -13.28 11.12 25.56
N LEU A 85 -14.02 11.30 24.45
CA LEU A 85 -13.98 12.54 23.66
C LEU A 85 -14.25 13.80 24.51
N ARG A 86 -15.13 13.69 25.51
CA ARG A 86 -15.43 14.74 26.50
C ARG A 86 -14.19 15.21 27.30
N THR A 87 -13.20 14.34 27.46
CA THR A 87 -11.94 14.67 28.16
C THR A 87 -10.99 15.45 27.24
N PHE A 88 -10.99 15.18 25.93
CA PHE A 88 -10.21 15.94 24.95
C PHE A 88 -10.81 17.29 24.61
N LEU A 89 -12.14 17.43 24.66
CA LEU A 89 -12.86 18.65 24.32
C LEU A 89 -13.63 19.17 25.54
N PRO A 90 -12.94 19.79 26.52
CA PRO A 90 -13.56 20.21 27.78
C PRO A 90 -14.67 21.26 27.63
N HIS A 91 -14.83 21.86 26.44
CA HIS A 91 -15.80 22.93 26.18
C HIS A 91 -16.63 22.71 24.91
N TRP A 92 -16.93 21.45 24.54
CA TRP A 92 -17.80 21.17 23.38
C TRP A 92 -19.13 21.96 23.47
N PRO A 93 -19.47 22.81 22.48
CA PRO A 93 -20.71 23.57 22.51
C PRO A 93 -21.91 22.62 22.34
N LYS A 94 -22.92 22.82 23.19
CA LYS A 94 -24.16 22.02 23.21
C LYS A 94 -24.92 22.11 21.90
#